data_AF-A0A4Q3THT5-F1
#
_entry.id   AF-A0A4Q3THT5-F1
#
_cell.length_a   1.000
_cell.length_b   1.000
_cell.length_c   1.000
_cell.angle_alpha   90.00
_cell.angle_beta   90.00
_cell.angle_gamma   90.00
#
_symmetry.space_group_name_H-M   'P 1'
#
loop_
_entity.id
_entity.type
_entity.pdbx_description
1 polymer ?
#
loop_
_entity_poly.entity_id
_entity_poly.type
_entity_poly.pdbx_seq_one_letter_code
_entity_poly.pdbx_strand_id
1 'polypeptide(L)'
;VPSPRSLGTPLIKEYLNVLNDTDQTPSYESVEGYVAARAFAEGVRRTAGKPDRAGLQRAFESMTDYDMGGFRVNLRPKKYESVRAVDLVSITAEGKIIR
;
A
#
# COMPACT_ATOMS: atom_id res chain seq x y z
N VAL A 1 -3.17 -4.44 -4.87
CA VAL A 1 -3.29 -3.00 -4.54
C VAL A 1 -4.41 -2.38 -5.36
N PRO A 2 -4.98 -1.22 -4.97
CA PRO A 2 -6.00 -0.55 -5.76
C PRO A 2 -5.44 -0.09 -7.12
N SER A 3 -6.31 0.26 -8.06
CA SER A 3 -5.85 0.75 -9.35
C SER A 3 -5.14 2.11 -9.23
N PRO A 4 -4.02 2.31 -9.95
CA PRO A 4 -3.24 3.55 -9.93
C PRO A 4 -4.01 4.77 -10.43
N ARG A 5 -5.19 4.59 -11.03
CA ARG A 5 -6.05 5.67 -11.56
C ARG A 5 -7.36 5.84 -10.78
N SER A 6 -7.59 5.04 -9.74
CA SER A 6 -8.86 5.06 -8.99
C SER A 6 -8.88 6.20 -7.97
N LEU A 7 -9.36 7.37 -8.39
CA LEU A 7 -9.53 8.54 -7.51
C LEU A 7 -10.56 8.32 -6.38
N GLY A 8 -11.30 7.20 -6.38
CA GLY A 8 -12.24 6.86 -5.31
C GLY A 8 -11.57 6.46 -3.99
N THR A 9 -10.28 6.11 -4.00
CA THR A 9 -9.54 5.68 -2.80
C THR A 9 -8.61 6.81 -2.34
N PRO A 10 -8.73 7.33 -1.09
CA PRO A 10 -7.83 8.35 -0.56
C PRO A 10 -6.34 8.00 -0.69
N LEU A 11 -5.96 6.73 -0.49
CA LEU A 11 -4.60 6.23 -0.74
C LEU A 11 -4.07 6.64 -2.12
N ILE A 12 -4.88 6.46 -3.17
CA ILE A 12 -4.47 6.71 -4.56
C ILE A 12 -4.35 8.20 -4.82
N LYS A 13 -5.18 9.04 -4.19
CA LYS A 13 -5.02 10.50 -4.29
C LYS A 13 -3.69 10.96 -3.70
N GLU A 14 -3.34 10.45 -2.53
CA GLU A 14 -2.07 10.77 -1.86
C GLU A 14 -0.87 10.29 -2.68
N TYR A 15 -0.93 9.06 -3.19
CA TYR A 15 0.06 8.50 -4.11
C TYR A 15 0.24 9.34 -5.37
N LEU A 16 -0.84 9.73 -6.03
CA LEU A 16 -0.78 10.55 -7.25
C LEU A 16 -0.23 11.95 -6.97
N ASN A 17 -0.55 12.54 -5.82
CA ASN A 17 0.03 13.82 -5.41
C ASN A 17 1.56 13.73 -5.28
N VAL A 18 2.07 12.66 -4.65
CA VAL A 18 3.53 12.44 -4.54
C VAL A 18 4.15 12.17 -5.92
N LEU A 19 3.47 11.39 -6.76
CA LEU A 19 3.99 11.02 -8.08
C LEU A 19 4.08 12.23 -9.03
N ASN A 20 3.20 13.22 -8.89
CA ASN A 20 3.22 14.45 -9.68
C ASN A 20 4.51 15.27 -9.50
N ASP A 21 5.24 15.06 -8.41
CA ASP A 21 6.54 15.68 -8.14
C ASP A 21 7.71 14.88 -8.76
N THR A 22 7.41 13.85 -9.56
CA THR A 22 8.39 12.94 -10.18
C THR A 22 8.17 12.83 -11.69
N ASP A 23 9.12 12.21 -12.39
CA ASP A 23 9.00 11.85 -13.81
C ASP A 23 8.34 10.47 -14.04
N GLN A 24 7.85 9.82 -12.97
CA GLN A 24 7.30 8.48 -13.04
C GLN A 24 5.83 8.47 -13.48
N THR A 25 5.45 7.45 -14.25
CA THR A 25 4.06 7.24 -14.67
C THR A 25 3.34 6.28 -13.70
N PRO A 26 2.06 6.53 -13.36
CA PRO A 26 1.33 5.65 -12.46
C PRO A 26 1.21 4.21 -12.97
N SER A 27 1.53 3.24 -12.13
CA SER A 27 1.47 1.81 -12.43
C SER A 27 1.07 0.98 -11.19
N TYR A 28 0.73 -0.29 -11.37
CA TYR A 28 0.40 -1.15 -10.23
C TYR A 28 1.61 -1.38 -9.32
N GLU A 29 2.78 -1.55 -9.94
CA GLU A 29 4.07 -1.77 -9.26
C GLU A 29 4.47 -0.54 -8.43
N SER A 30 4.27 0.66 -8.96
CA SER A 30 4.58 1.90 -8.23
C SER A 30 3.58 2.15 -7.08
N VAL A 31 2.31 1.78 -7.21
CA VAL A 31 1.36 1.78 -6.08
C VAL A 31 1.77 0.75 -5.02
N GLU A 32 2.20 -0.45 -5.42
CA GLU A 32 2.70 -1.46 -4.49
C GLU A 32 3.94 -0.97 -3.73
N GLY A 33 4.90 -0.39 -4.43
CA GLY A 33 6.08 0.23 -3.82
C GLY A 33 5.71 1.35 -2.85
N TYR A 34 4.79 2.23 -3.23
CA TYR A 34 4.29 3.31 -2.38
C TYR A 34 3.63 2.78 -1.10
N VAL A 35 2.77 1.77 -1.22
CA VAL A 35 2.11 1.10 -0.08
C VAL A 35 3.15 0.46 0.85
N ALA A 36 4.14 -0.25 0.29
CA ALA A 36 5.20 -0.87 1.06
C ALA A 36 6.06 0.18 1.81
N ALA A 37 6.46 1.25 1.14
CA ALA A 37 7.22 2.34 1.72
C ALA A 37 6.43 3.06 2.83
N ARG A 38 5.14 3.32 2.61
CA ARG A 38 4.25 3.94 3.60
C ARG A 38 4.04 3.06 4.84
N ALA A 39 3.85 1.75 4.64
CA ALA A 39 3.77 0.80 5.75
C ALA A 39 5.09 0.71 6.53
N PHE A 40 6.22 0.74 5.83
CA PHE A 40 7.55 0.78 6.47
C PHE A 40 7.75 2.05 7.30
N ALA A 41 7.45 3.22 6.73
CA ALA A 41 7.53 4.50 7.42
C ALA A 41 6.65 4.54 8.68
N GLU A 42 5.45 3.94 8.61
CA GLU A 42 4.59 3.78 9.77
C GLU A 42 5.21 2.88 10.86
N GLY A 43 5.85 1.78 10.48
CA GLY A 43 6.57 0.92 11.43
C GLY A 43 7.74 1.65 12.10
N VAL A 44 8.49 2.46 11.34
CA VAL A 44 9.52 3.35 11.90
C VAL A 44 8.90 4.32 12.90
N ARG A 45 7.79 4.99 12.55
CA ARG A 45 7.08 5.93 13.42
C ARG A 45 6.57 5.29 14.72
N ARG A 46 6.13 4.02 14.66
CA ARG A 46 5.66 3.25 15.82
C ARG A 46 6.79 2.72 16.69
N THR A 47 8.02 2.69 16.19
CA THR A 47 9.16 2.22 16.96
C THR A 47 9.55 3.30 17.98
N ALA A 48 9.47 2.98 19.27
CA ALA A 48 9.93 3.89 20.32
C ALA A 48 11.46 3.95 20.34
N GLY A 49 12.03 5.13 20.11
CA GLY A 49 13.48 5.35 20.12
C GLY A 49 14.16 5.03 18.79
N LYS A 50 15.37 4.47 18.83
CA LYS A 50 16.15 4.18 17.62
C LYS A 50 15.54 2.97 16.88
N PRO A 51 15.19 3.09 15.60
CA PRO A 51 14.70 1.96 14.82
C PRO A 51 15.85 0.97 14.58
N ASP A 52 15.75 -0.19 15.23
CA ASP A 52 16.55 -1.37 14.93
C ASP A 52 15.66 -2.51 14.43
N ARG A 53 16.26 -3.63 14.02
CA ARG A 53 15.52 -4.77 13.45
C ARG A 53 14.44 -5.29 14.42
N ALA A 54 14.76 -5.41 15.70
CA ALA A 54 13.84 -5.97 16.70
C ALA A 54 12.70 -5.00 17.04
N GLY A 55 12.98 -3.70 17.07
CA GLY A 55 12.00 -2.64 17.22
C GLY A 55 11.03 -2.60 16.05
N LEU A 56 11.54 -2.61 14.82
CA LEU A 56 10.72 -2.61 13.61
C LEU A 56 9.85 -3.87 13.52
N GLN A 57 10.39 -5.05 13.85
CA GLN A 57 9.61 -6.27 13.88
C GLN A 57 8.42 -6.15 14.85
N ARG A 58 8.66 -5.72 16.10
CA ARG A 58 7.59 -5.50 17.07
C ARG A 58 6.57 -4.46 16.60
N ALA A 59 7.03 -3.38 15.97
CA ALA A 59 6.16 -2.36 15.41
C ALA A 59 5.26 -2.92 14.29
N PHE A 60 5.82 -3.69 13.35
CA PHE A 60 5.04 -4.33 12.29
C PHE A 60 4.07 -5.37 12.85
N GLU A 61 4.47 -6.19 13.82
CA GLU A 61 3.58 -7.17 14.46
C GLU A 61 2.37 -6.50 15.15
N SER A 62 2.51 -5.24 15.58
CA SER A 62 1.42 -4.43 16.15
C SER A 62 0.48 -3.82 15.10
N MET A 63 0.85 -3.81 13.83
CA MET A 63 0.04 -3.25 12.73
C MET A 63 -1.01 -4.27 12.27
N THR A 64 -2.05 -4.47 13.09
CA THR A 64 -3.08 -5.49 12.83
C THR A 64 -4.27 -5.00 12.00
N ASP A 65 -4.50 -3.69 11.93
CA ASP A 65 -5.58 -3.03 11.17
C ASP A 65 -5.13 -1.63 10.74
N TYR A 66 -3.96 -1.53 10.10
CA TYR A 66 -3.42 -0.24 9.67
C TYR A 66 -4.15 0.25 8.42
N ASP A 67 -5.00 1.28 8.58
CA ASP A 67 -5.75 1.91 7.50
C ASP A 67 -4.93 3.04 6.83
N MET A 68 -4.63 2.88 5.54
CA MET A 68 -3.94 3.87 4.71
C MET A 68 -4.91 4.64 3.80
N GLY A 69 -6.06 5.05 4.35
CA GLY A 69 -7.06 5.80 3.59
C GLY A 69 -7.90 4.90 2.70
N GLY A 70 -8.55 3.90 3.31
CA GLY A 70 -9.42 2.93 2.66
C GLY A 70 -8.70 1.65 2.20
N PHE A 71 -7.38 1.59 2.34
CA PHE A 71 -6.59 0.38 2.07
C PHE A 71 -5.95 -0.11 3.37
N ARG A 72 -6.44 -1.22 3.89
CA ARG A 72 -6.01 -1.77 5.18
C ARG A 72 -4.90 -2.81 5.02
N VAL A 73 -3.94 -2.77 5.92
CA VAL A 73 -2.83 -3.71 6.00
C VAL A 73 -2.74 -4.33 7.39
N ASN A 74 -2.54 -5.65 7.39
CA ASN A 74 -2.27 -6.45 8.56
C ASN A 74 -0.92 -7.14 8.39
N LEU A 75 0.01 -6.85 9.30
CA LEU A 75 1.37 -7.40 9.29
C LEU A 75 1.59 -8.41 10.44
N ARG A 76 0.52 -8.84 11.11
CA ARG A 76 0.63 -9.85 12.17
C ARG A 76 1.10 -11.19 11.59
N PRO A 77 2.13 -11.83 12.18
CA PRO A 77 2.60 -13.14 11.76
C PRO A 77 1.48 -14.18 11.80
N LYS A 78 1.54 -15.13 10.85
CA LYS A 78 0.62 -16.28 10.76
C LYS A 78 -0.87 -15.89 10.65
N LYS A 79 -1.19 -14.65 10.26
CA LYS A 79 -2.53 -14.29 9.85
C LYS A 79 -2.67 -14.52 8.35
N TYR A 80 -3.43 -15.55 7.99
CA TYR A 80 -3.97 -15.70 6.65
C TYR A 80 -5.15 -14.74 6.54
N GLU A 81 -4.97 -13.62 5.84
CA GLU A 81 -6.04 -12.67 5.53
C GLU A 81 -7.07 -13.39 4.66
N SER A 82 -8.15 -13.89 5.26
CA SER A 82 -9.20 -14.66 4.56
C SER A 82 -10.10 -13.78 3.70
N VAL A 83 -10.01 -12.44 3.82
CA VAL A 83 -10.81 -11.48 3.07
C VAL A 83 -9.91 -10.33 2.62
N ARG A 84 -9.24 -10.49 1.48
CA ARG A 84 -8.63 -9.36 0.77
C ARG A 84 -9.53 -9.02 -0.42
N ALA A 85 -9.93 -7.76 -0.53
CA ALA A 85 -10.53 -7.28 -1.77
C ALA A 85 -9.48 -7.40 -2.88
N VAL A 86 -9.75 -8.28 -3.85
CA VAL A 86 -8.94 -8.43 -5.05
C VAL A 86 -9.74 -7.83 -6.20
N ASP A 87 -9.20 -6.77 -6.80
CA ASP A 87 -9.74 -6.24 -8.05
C ASP A 87 -9.20 -7.06 -9.22
N LEU A 88 -10.09 -7.72 -9.95
CA LEU A 88 -9.73 -8.31 -11.24
C LEU A 88 -9.70 -7.21 -12.30
N VAL A 89 -8.71 -7.28 -13.18
CA VAL A 89 -8.63 -6.41 -14.35
C VAL A 89 -8.47 -7.27 -15.60
N SER A 90 -9.18 -6.92 -16.66
CA SER A 90 -9.00 -7.52 -17.97
C SER A 90 -8.35 -6.52 -18.91
N ILE A 91 -7.47 -7.01 -19.76
CA ILE A 91 -6.76 -6.21 -20.77
C ILE A 91 -7.31 -6.64 -22.13
N THR A 92 -7.89 -5.71 -22.88
CA THR A 92 -8.39 -5.99 -24.23
C THR A 92 -7.22 -6.17 -25.19
N ALA A 93 -7.48 -6.70 -26.40
CA ALA A 93 -6.44 -6.87 -27.42
C ALA A 93 -5.76 -5.53 -27.79
N GLU A 94 -6.47 -4.41 -27.67
CA GLU A 94 -5.99 -3.06 -27.92
C GLU A 94 -5.21 -2.47 -26.73
N GLY A 95 -4.97 -3.25 -25.67
CA GLY A 95 -4.23 -2.82 -24.47
C GLY A 95 -5.06 -1.98 -23.49
N LYS A 96 -6.39 -1.88 -23.69
CA LYS A 96 -7.25 -1.13 -22.78
C LYS A 96 -7.53 -1.95 -21.53
N ILE A 97 -7.35 -1.34 -20.37
CA ILE A 97 -7.78 -1.92 -19.09
C ILE A 97 -9.28 -1.71 -18.94
N ILE A 98 -10.01 -2.81 -18.76
CA ILE A 98 -11.43 -2.85 -18.38
C ILE A 98 -11.57 -3.52 -17.02
N ARG A 99 -12.50 -3.02 -16.22
CA ARG A 99 -12.78 -3.44 -14.84
C ARG A 99 -14.20 -3.92 -14.74
#